data_AF-A0A9P6N1V6-F1
#
_entry.id   AF-A0A9P6N1V6-F1
#
_cell.length_a   1.000
_cell.length_b   1.000
_cell.length_c   1.000
_cell.angle_alpha   90.00
_cell.angle_beta   90.00
_cell.angle_gamma   90.00
#
_symmetry.space_group_name_H-M   'P 1'
#
loop_
_entity.id
_entity.type
_entity.pdbx_description
1 polymer ?
#
loop_
_entity_poly.entity_id
_entity_poly.type
_entity_poly.pdbx_seq_one_letter_code
_entity_poly.pdbx_strand_id
1 'polypeptide(L)'
;MRHVKSYGSINDEGHNAKVTSKTCVDSSAEMARYEHGRRHHHHHLREAQYSHSHGLELLNDSQRRISTYILEAGVAAHSVIIGISLGVSSGAEFVGLLTAMTFHQFFEGFALGARIADLEFEKTHTHYLLALVFSLTTPIGVAIGIEISSSFDPSSASSILLEGVFDAISAGILLYMGYVNLLAVEFNMNGEIRRESTKVKSMCFLALWAGAVVMAVIGRFA
;
A
#
# COMPACT_ATOMS: atom_id res chain seq x y z
N MET A 1 32.68 53.51 3.93
CA MET A 1 32.05 54.68 4.60
C MET A 1 31.00 54.13 5.56
N ARG A 2 31.00 54.61 6.83
CA ARG A 2 30.23 54.14 8.03
C ARG A 2 30.78 52.85 8.65
N HIS A 3 31.57 52.82 9.74
CA HIS A 3 31.66 53.62 10.97
C HIS A 3 30.53 53.37 12.00
N VAL A 4 30.88 52.53 12.99
CA VAL A 4 30.75 52.68 14.45
C VAL A 4 29.41 52.43 15.18
N LYS A 5 29.57 51.61 16.23
CA LYS A 5 28.73 51.21 17.38
C LYS A 5 28.02 52.35 18.10
N SER A 6 26.88 52.04 18.71
CA SER A 6 26.51 52.52 20.06
C SER A 6 25.33 51.73 20.61
N TYR A 7 25.50 51.02 21.74
CA TYR A 7 24.40 50.66 22.64
C TYR A 7 24.91 50.77 24.09
N GLY A 8 24.10 51.44 24.90
CA GLY A 8 24.45 52.00 26.20
C GLY A 8 24.55 51.01 27.35
N SER A 9 25.21 51.49 28.40
CA SER A 9 25.31 50.95 29.75
C SER A 9 24.13 51.46 30.59
N ILE A 10 23.63 50.64 31.53
CA ILE A 10 23.17 51.02 32.88
C ILE A 10 23.27 49.76 33.77
N ASN A 11 23.64 50.01 35.04
CA ASN A 11 24.10 49.08 36.07
C ASN A 11 22.96 48.44 36.88
N ASP A 12 23.25 47.32 37.56
CA ASP A 12 22.84 47.15 38.97
C ASP A 12 23.63 46.05 39.71
N GLU A 13 24.12 46.44 40.90
CA GLU A 13 24.37 45.75 42.19
C GLU A 13 24.77 44.25 42.17
N GLY A 14 25.85 43.77 42.80
CA GLY A 14 26.28 44.04 44.17
C GLY A 14 26.16 42.77 45.05
N HIS A 15 27.15 41.86 45.02
CA HIS A 15 27.44 40.99 46.18
C HIS A 15 28.89 40.53 46.23
N ASN A 16 29.48 40.70 47.41
CA ASN A 16 30.88 40.53 47.78
C ASN A 16 31.01 39.27 48.64
N ALA A 17 31.92 38.36 48.33
CA ALA A 17 32.62 37.55 49.34
C ALA A 17 33.91 36.92 48.78
N LYS A 18 35.01 37.48 49.24
CA LYS A 18 36.42 37.06 49.15
C LYS A 18 36.68 35.83 50.04
N VAL A 19 37.38 34.78 49.59
CA VAL A 19 38.39 34.03 50.37
C VAL A 19 39.35 33.26 49.44
N THR A 20 40.64 33.54 49.65
CA THR A 20 41.89 32.97 49.14
C THR A 20 42.26 31.59 49.73
N SER A 21 43.02 30.76 48.99
CA SER A 21 44.36 30.24 49.37
C SER A 21 44.68 28.81 48.88
N LYS A 22 45.75 28.69 48.07
CA LYS A 22 46.88 27.72 48.04
C LYS A 22 46.53 26.20 48.05
N THR A 23 47.18 25.34 47.27
CA THR A 23 48.60 24.95 47.43
C THR A 23 49.08 24.14 46.22
N CYS A 24 50.33 24.37 45.81
CA CYS A 24 51.09 23.61 44.82
C CYS A 24 51.61 22.30 45.42
N VAL A 25 51.69 21.22 44.63
CA VAL A 25 52.80 20.27 44.70
C VAL A 25 53.21 19.93 43.27
N ASP A 26 54.45 20.32 42.98
CA ASP A 26 55.22 20.09 41.78
C ASP A 26 55.79 18.66 41.84
N SER A 27 55.74 17.92 40.74
CA SER A 27 56.57 16.74 40.54
C SER A 27 57.02 16.72 39.09
N SER A 28 58.09 17.48 38.87
CA SER A 28 58.83 17.56 37.62
C SER A 28 59.57 16.26 37.31
N ALA A 29 59.54 15.92 36.01
CA ALA A 29 60.63 15.32 35.23
C ALA A 29 61.03 13.85 35.47
N GLU A 30 60.71 13.00 34.49
CA GLU A 30 61.76 12.22 33.83
C GLU A 30 61.47 12.10 32.32
N MET A 31 62.42 12.60 31.53
CA MET A 31 62.48 12.49 30.08
C MET A 31 63.03 11.13 29.67
N ALA A 32 62.43 10.47 28.68
CA ALA A 32 63.18 9.78 27.63
C ALA A 32 62.28 9.49 26.43
N ARG A 33 62.77 9.90 25.25
CA ARG A 33 62.18 9.63 23.94
C ARG A 33 62.32 8.14 23.61
N TYR A 34 61.26 7.57 23.03
CA TYR A 34 61.37 6.45 22.11
C TYR A 34 60.40 6.62 20.93
N GLU A 35 60.72 5.97 19.83
CA GLU A 35 60.59 6.47 18.46
C GLU A 35 59.20 6.38 17.79
N HIS A 36 58.98 7.38 16.92
CA HIS A 36 58.48 7.29 15.54
C HIS A 36 57.75 5.99 15.08
N GLY A 37 56.47 6.10 14.71
CA GLY A 37 55.83 5.03 13.91
C GLY A 37 54.32 5.14 13.66
N ARG A 38 53.97 5.60 12.45
CA ARG A 38 52.70 5.40 11.72
C ARG A 38 51.47 6.23 12.09
N ARG A 39 51.18 7.17 11.19
CA ARG A 39 49.83 7.58 10.80
C ARG A 39 49.06 6.36 10.29
N HIS A 40 47.85 6.09 10.80
CA HIS A 40 46.80 5.43 10.03
C HIS A 40 45.43 5.99 10.41
N HIS A 41 44.65 6.23 9.35
CA HIS A 41 43.33 6.80 9.29
C HIS A 41 42.30 6.01 10.13
N HIS A 42 41.62 6.68 11.06
CA HIS A 42 40.33 6.22 11.58
C HIS A 42 39.22 7.04 10.92
N HIS A 43 38.81 6.63 9.71
CA HIS A 43 37.62 7.18 9.07
C HIS A 43 36.94 6.18 8.14
N HIS A 44 36.74 4.92 8.56
CA HIS A 44 35.88 3.97 7.82
C HIS A 44 35.28 2.91 8.76
N LEU A 45 34.23 3.25 9.49
CA LEU A 45 33.26 2.27 10.04
C LEU A 45 31.86 2.91 10.19
N ARG A 46 31.40 3.64 9.15
CA ARG A 46 30.04 4.19 9.15
C ARG A 46 29.33 4.17 7.78
N GLU A 47 29.82 3.37 6.83
CA GLU A 47 29.22 3.27 5.48
C GLU A 47 28.62 1.88 5.16
N ALA A 48 28.80 0.87 6.01
CA ALA A 48 28.32 -0.49 5.72
C ALA A 48 26.87 -0.78 6.20
N GLN A 49 26.19 0.16 6.88
CA GLN A 49 24.79 -0.05 7.33
C GLN A 49 23.75 0.60 6.42
N TYR A 50 24.13 1.42 5.44
CA TYR A 50 23.19 2.15 4.57
C TYR A 50 22.92 1.44 3.23
N SER A 51 23.83 0.59 2.74
CA SER A 51 23.63 -0.14 1.48
C SER A 51 22.74 -1.39 1.60
N HIS A 52 22.58 -1.95 2.81
CA HIS A 52 21.76 -3.16 3.01
C HIS A 52 20.27 -2.87 3.25
N SER A 53 19.92 -1.65 3.65
CA SER A 53 18.51 -1.23 3.76
C SER A 53 17.89 -0.98 2.38
N HIS A 54 18.62 -0.34 1.46
CA HIS A 54 18.09 -0.05 0.11
C HIS A 54 17.81 -1.31 -0.72
N GLY A 55 18.63 -2.36 -0.59
CA GLY A 55 18.36 -3.64 -1.26
C GLY A 55 17.08 -4.32 -0.74
N LEU A 56 16.82 -4.26 0.56
CA LEU A 56 15.60 -4.81 1.17
C LEU A 56 14.36 -3.97 0.83
N GLU A 57 14.51 -2.65 0.77
CA GLU A 57 13.44 -1.70 0.41
C GLU A 57 13.00 -1.88 -1.05
N LEU A 58 13.96 -2.00 -1.99
CA LEU A 58 13.68 -2.30 -3.40
C LEU A 58 12.96 -3.65 -3.59
N LEU A 59 13.29 -4.66 -2.78
CA LEU A 59 12.59 -5.95 -2.80
C LEU A 59 11.15 -5.84 -2.31
N ASN A 60 10.89 -5.02 -1.27
CA ASN A 60 9.53 -4.80 -0.78
C ASN A 60 8.67 -4.02 -1.78
N ASP A 61 9.23 -3.00 -2.45
CA ASP A 61 8.49 -2.21 -3.44
C ASP A 61 8.17 -3.01 -4.71
N SER A 62 9.14 -3.79 -5.20
CA SER A 62 8.90 -4.69 -6.33
C SER A 62 7.83 -5.74 -6.00
N GLN A 63 7.83 -6.30 -4.79
CA GLN A 63 6.80 -7.23 -4.34
C GLN A 63 5.41 -6.58 -4.27
N ARG A 64 5.29 -5.34 -3.75
CA ARG A 64 4.03 -4.59 -3.70
C ARG A 64 3.48 -4.28 -5.10
N ARG A 65 4.37 -3.89 -6.03
CA ARG A 65 4.02 -3.65 -7.44
C ARG A 65 3.52 -4.92 -8.12
N ILE A 66 4.25 -6.03 -7.98
CA ILE A 66 3.85 -7.33 -8.55
C ILE A 66 2.51 -7.78 -7.96
N SER A 67 2.34 -7.67 -6.63
CA SER A 67 1.09 -8.01 -5.97
C SER A 67 -0.10 -7.19 -6.50
N THR A 68 0.11 -5.91 -6.79
CA THR A 68 -0.92 -5.03 -7.36
C THR A 68 -1.24 -5.38 -8.82
N TYR A 69 -0.23 -5.71 -9.64
CA TYR A 69 -0.50 -6.17 -11.01
C TYR A 69 -1.25 -7.50 -11.04
N ILE A 70 -0.92 -8.43 -10.13
CA ILE A 70 -1.69 -9.68 -9.99
C ILE A 70 -3.11 -9.35 -9.49
N LEU A 71 -3.26 -8.41 -8.55
CA LEU A 71 -4.55 -7.89 -8.09
C LEU A 71 -5.42 -7.43 -9.25
N GLU A 72 -4.89 -6.52 -10.04
CA GLU A 72 -5.58 -5.94 -11.19
C GLU A 72 -5.91 -6.97 -12.26
N ALA A 73 -4.99 -7.90 -12.57
CA ALA A 73 -5.24 -8.98 -13.51
C ALA A 73 -6.37 -9.91 -13.03
N GLY A 74 -6.41 -10.23 -11.72
CA GLY A 74 -7.46 -11.05 -11.13
C GLY A 74 -8.83 -10.35 -11.15
N VAL A 75 -8.87 -9.07 -10.78
CA VAL A 75 -10.09 -8.24 -10.84
C VAL A 75 -10.56 -8.08 -12.29
N ALA A 76 -9.65 -7.88 -13.24
CA ALA A 76 -10.00 -7.78 -14.65
C ALA A 76 -10.60 -9.10 -15.17
N ALA A 77 -9.98 -10.24 -14.87
CA ALA A 77 -10.50 -11.55 -15.28
C ALA A 77 -11.92 -11.80 -14.73
N HIS A 78 -12.16 -11.50 -13.45
CA HIS A 78 -13.48 -11.61 -12.83
C HIS A 78 -14.51 -10.65 -13.46
N SER A 79 -14.11 -9.40 -13.67
CA SER A 79 -14.97 -8.35 -14.22
C SER A 79 -15.46 -8.65 -15.63
N VAL A 80 -14.66 -9.34 -16.46
CA VAL A 80 -15.10 -9.80 -17.79
C VAL A 80 -16.21 -10.82 -17.65
N ILE A 81 -16.05 -11.81 -16.76
CA ILE A 81 -17.01 -12.90 -16.58
C ILE A 81 -18.35 -12.34 -16.10
N ILE A 82 -18.36 -11.50 -15.06
CA ILE A 82 -19.61 -10.90 -14.57
C ILE A 82 -20.23 -9.94 -15.60
N GLY A 83 -19.39 -9.23 -16.38
CA GLY A 83 -19.87 -8.41 -17.50
C GLY A 83 -20.60 -9.25 -18.56
N ILE A 84 -20.09 -10.44 -18.88
CA ILE A 84 -20.75 -11.37 -19.80
C ILE A 84 -22.11 -11.80 -19.25
N SER A 85 -22.19 -12.22 -17.99
CA SER A 85 -23.46 -12.60 -17.35
C SER A 85 -24.49 -11.47 -17.39
N LEU A 86 -24.06 -10.24 -17.08
CA LEU A 86 -24.93 -9.06 -17.19
C LEU A 86 -25.41 -8.79 -18.63
N GLY A 87 -24.54 -9.00 -19.63
CA GLY A 87 -24.86 -8.81 -21.04
C GLY A 87 -25.81 -9.87 -21.63
N VAL A 88 -25.85 -11.07 -21.04
CA VAL A 88 -26.76 -12.16 -21.43
C VAL A 88 -28.12 -12.04 -20.73
N SER A 89 -28.17 -11.39 -19.56
CA SER A 89 -29.40 -11.23 -18.78
C SER A 89 -30.41 -10.26 -19.41
N SER A 90 -31.69 -10.40 -19.07
CA SER A 90 -32.79 -9.59 -19.63
C SER A 90 -33.93 -9.37 -18.63
N GLY A 91 -34.75 -8.34 -18.85
CA GLY A 91 -35.95 -8.09 -18.05
C GLY A 91 -35.66 -7.66 -16.60
N ALA A 92 -36.38 -8.24 -15.63
CA ALA A 92 -36.23 -7.89 -14.21
C ALA A 92 -34.87 -8.32 -13.63
N GLU A 93 -34.34 -9.45 -14.11
CA GLU A 93 -33.04 -9.99 -13.71
C GLU A 93 -31.90 -9.03 -14.10
N PHE A 94 -31.94 -8.48 -15.32
CA PHE A 94 -30.98 -7.47 -15.77
C PHE A 94 -30.94 -6.25 -14.82
N VAL A 95 -32.10 -5.76 -14.36
CA VAL A 95 -32.18 -4.60 -13.46
C VAL A 95 -31.59 -4.93 -12.09
N GLY A 96 -31.86 -6.12 -11.56
CA GLY A 96 -31.28 -6.62 -10.32
C GLY A 96 -29.76 -6.74 -10.43
N LEU A 97 -29.27 -7.48 -11.42
CA LEU A 97 -27.86 -7.68 -11.69
C LEU A 97 -27.12 -6.36 -11.93
N LEU A 98 -27.69 -5.44 -12.71
CA LEU A 98 -27.09 -4.12 -12.95
C LEU A 98 -26.97 -3.30 -11.66
N THR A 99 -28.01 -3.33 -10.82
CA THR A 99 -28.01 -2.63 -9.54
C THR A 99 -26.92 -3.18 -8.63
N ALA A 100 -26.87 -4.51 -8.46
CA ALA A 100 -25.86 -5.17 -7.66
C ALA A 100 -24.44 -4.94 -8.20
N MET A 101 -24.27 -5.04 -9.51
CA MET A 101 -22.98 -4.84 -10.19
C MET A 101 -22.47 -3.41 -10.03
N THR A 102 -23.34 -2.40 -10.07
CA THR A 102 -22.94 -1.00 -9.90
C THR A 102 -22.32 -0.77 -8.53
N PHE A 103 -22.94 -1.29 -7.47
CA PHE A 103 -22.38 -1.19 -6.12
C PHE A 103 -21.14 -2.07 -5.94
N HIS A 104 -21.14 -3.27 -6.52
CA HIS A 104 -19.99 -4.17 -6.47
C HIS A 104 -18.75 -3.51 -7.08
N GLN A 105 -18.89 -3.02 -8.31
CA GLN A 105 -17.82 -2.35 -9.07
C GLN A 105 -17.34 -1.08 -8.37
N PHE A 106 -18.23 -0.37 -7.68
CA PHE A 106 -17.84 0.81 -6.89
C PHE A 106 -16.87 0.44 -5.76
N PHE A 107 -17.20 -0.58 -4.96
CA PHE A 107 -16.33 -0.98 -3.84
C PHE A 107 -15.07 -1.70 -4.30
N GLU A 108 -15.13 -2.50 -5.37
CA GLU A 108 -13.94 -3.09 -5.98
C GLU A 108 -13.00 -2.01 -6.55
N GLY A 109 -13.54 -1.03 -7.27
CA GLY A 109 -12.79 0.09 -7.80
C GLY A 109 -12.18 0.98 -6.70
N PHE A 110 -12.89 1.18 -5.59
CA PHE A 110 -12.37 1.88 -4.42
C PHE A 110 -11.20 1.13 -3.77
N ALA A 111 -11.33 -0.19 -3.59
CA ALA A 111 -10.28 -1.02 -3.01
C ALA A 111 -9.03 -1.08 -3.92
N LEU A 112 -9.22 -1.27 -5.22
CA LEU A 112 -8.14 -1.23 -6.21
C LEU A 112 -7.49 0.15 -6.27
N GLY A 113 -8.28 1.23 -6.22
CA GLY A 113 -7.78 2.60 -6.17
C GLY A 113 -6.90 2.88 -4.96
N ALA A 114 -7.28 2.40 -3.77
CA ALA A 114 -6.45 2.49 -2.57
C ALA A 114 -5.11 1.74 -2.75
N ARG A 115 -5.12 0.54 -3.35
CA ARG A 115 -3.90 -0.23 -3.63
C ARG A 115 -2.98 0.46 -4.65
N ILE A 116 -3.56 1.07 -5.68
CA ILE A 116 -2.82 1.81 -6.69
C ILE A 116 -2.23 3.10 -6.10
N ALA A 117 -2.95 3.79 -5.22
CA ALA A 117 -2.48 5.00 -4.55
C ALA A 117 -1.29 4.75 -3.61
N ASP A 118 -1.20 3.55 -3.05
CA ASP A 118 -0.11 3.11 -2.18
C ASP A 118 1.21 2.82 -2.92
N LEU A 119 1.20 2.79 -4.25
CA LEU A 119 2.38 2.53 -5.07
C LEU A 119 3.09 3.83 -5.46
N GLU A 120 4.37 3.95 -5.09
CA GLU A 120 5.24 5.00 -5.61
C GLU A 120 5.66 4.64 -7.05
N PHE A 121 4.86 5.02 -8.05
CA PHE A 121 5.25 4.88 -9.45
C PHE A 121 6.13 6.06 -9.89
N GLU A 122 7.28 5.77 -10.49
CA GLU A 122 8.13 6.81 -11.10
C GLU A 122 7.47 7.52 -12.29
N LYS A 123 6.39 6.95 -12.85
CA LYS A 123 5.63 7.52 -13.96
C LYS A 123 4.16 7.63 -13.57
N THR A 124 3.67 8.86 -13.45
CA THR A 124 2.29 9.19 -13.10
C THR A 124 1.26 8.56 -14.04
N HIS A 125 1.62 8.32 -15.31
CA HIS A 125 0.73 7.74 -16.31
C HIS A 125 0.26 6.31 -15.99
N THR A 126 1.04 5.52 -15.24
CA THR A 126 0.68 4.14 -14.94
C THR A 126 -0.65 4.06 -14.17
N HIS A 127 -0.86 4.91 -13.14
CA HIS A 127 -2.10 4.94 -12.37
C HIS A 127 -3.35 5.11 -13.26
N TYR A 128 -3.28 6.03 -14.23
CA TYR A 128 -4.38 6.29 -15.14
C TYR A 128 -4.62 5.13 -16.11
N LEU A 129 -3.56 4.44 -16.53
CA LEU A 129 -3.69 3.25 -17.37
C LEU A 129 -4.37 2.11 -16.60
N LEU A 130 -3.97 1.84 -15.36
CA LEU A 130 -4.57 0.78 -14.55
C LEU A 130 -6.06 1.07 -14.25
N ALA A 131 -6.38 2.33 -13.94
CA ALA A 131 -7.77 2.77 -13.78
C ALA A 131 -8.60 2.64 -15.07
N LEU A 132 -7.98 2.93 -16.23
CA LEU A 132 -8.62 2.81 -17.54
C LEU A 132 -8.86 1.33 -17.91
N VAL A 133 -7.91 0.45 -17.62
CA VAL A 133 -8.08 -1.00 -17.80
C VAL A 133 -9.28 -1.48 -17.00
N PHE A 134 -9.31 -1.22 -15.69
CA PHE A 134 -10.44 -1.57 -14.82
C PHE A 134 -11.78 -1.04 -15.34
N SER A 135 -11.83 0.22 -15.78
CA SER A 135 -13.05 0.84 -16.27
C SER A 135 -13.55 0.28 -17.60
N LEU A 136 -12.66 -0.21 -18.48
CA LEU A 136 -13.02 -0.75 -19.79
C LEU A 136 -13.34 -2.25 -19.74
N THR A 137 -12.83 -2.97 -18.74
CA THR A 137 -13.03 -4.42 -18.65
C THR A 137 -14.50 -4.82 -18.57
N THR A 138 -15.30 -4.17 -17.71
CA THR A 138 -16.72 -4.52 -17.56
C THR A 138 -17.54 -4.21 -18.82
N PRO A 139 -17.44 -3.02 -19.45
CA PRO A 139 -18.09 -2.76 -20.74
C PRO A 139 -17.71 -3.74 -21.85
N ILE A 140 -16.44 -4.17 -21.90
CA ILE A 140 -15.98 -5.20 -22.86
C ILE A 140 -16.68 -6.54 -22.57
N GLY A 141 -16.77 -6.95 -21.30
CA GLY A 141 -17.51 -8.15 -20.90
C GLY A 141 -18.98 -8.08 -21.30
N VAL A 142 -19.65 -6.95 -21.05
CA VAL A 142 -21.05 -6.72 -21.46
C VAL A 142 -21.23 -6.81 -22.97
N ALA A 143 -20.33 -6.20 -23.75
CA ALA A 143 -20.38 -6.28 -25.21
C ALA A 143 -20.26 -7.72 -25.72
N ILE A 144 -19.37 -8.52 -25.11
CA ILE A 144 -19.24 -9.95 -25.42
C ILE A 144 -20.52 -10.71 -25.02
N GLY A 145 -21.10 -10.41 -23.86
CA GLY A 145 -22.36 -11.02 -23.41
C GLY A 145 -23.52 -10.74 -24.37
N ILE A 146 -23.65 -9.50 -24.85
CA ILE A 146 -24.66 -9.13 -25.85
C ILE A 146 -24.45 -9.92 -27.14
N GLU A 147 -23.21 -10.04 -27.62
CA GLU A 147 -22.88 -10.82 -28.81
C GLU A 147 -23.29 -12.29 -28.64
N ILE A 148 -22.98 -12.90 -27.50
CA ILE A 148 -23.37 -14.29 -27.17
C ILE A 148 -24.90 -14.43 -27.13
N SER A 149 -25.59 -13.48 -26.50
CA SER A 149 -27.06 -13.48 -26.38
C SER A 149 -27.79 -13.45 -27.72
N SER A 150 -27.14 -12.90 -28.77
CA SER A 150 -27.70 -12.85 -30.12
C SER A 150 -27.65 -14.20 -30.85
N SER A 151 -26.71 -15.07 -30.47
CA SER A 151 -26.41 -16.33 -31.16
C SER A 151 -26.82 -17.58 -30.38
N PHE A 152 -27.03 -17.47 -29.06
CA PHE A 152 -27.38 -18.57 -28.17
C PHE A 152 -28.63 -18.25 -27.35
N ASP A 153 -29.46 -19.27 -27.11
CA ASP A 153 -30.56 -19.16 -26.16
C ASP A 153 -29.99 -19.10 -24.72
N PRO A 154 -30.19 -17.99 -23.99
CA PRO A 154 -29.73 -17.84 -22.60
C PRO A 154 -30.31 -18.91 -21.67
N SER A 155 -31.49 -19.43 -22.00
CA SER A 155 -32.20 -20.42 -21.19
C SER A 155 -31.81 -21.88 -21.48
N SER A 156 -30.87 -22.11 -22.41
CA SER A 156 -30.39 -23.46 -22.73
C SER A 156 -29.57 -24.05 -21.57
N ALA A 157 -29.68 -25.37 -21.37
CA ALA A 157 -28.91 -26.07 -20.35
C ALA A 157 -27.38 -25.90 -20.52
N SER A 158 -26.91 -25.78 -21.76
CA SER A 158 -25.49 -25.51 -22.06
C SER A 158 -25.04 -24.12 -21.63
N SER A 159 -25.88 -23.10 -21.80
CA SER A 159 -25.56 -21.71 -21.42
C SER A 159 -25.42 -21.59 -19.91
N ILE A 160 -26.39 -22.15 -19.17
CA ILE A 160 -26.39 -22.16 -17.69
C ILE A 160 -25.18 -22.92 -17.14
N LEU A 161 -24.80 -24.06 -17.75
CA LEU A 161 -23.60 -24.81 -17.33
C LEU A 161 -22.32 -24.02 -17.59
N LEU A 162 -22.24 -23.35 -18.74
CA LEU A 162 -21.07 -22.55 -19.10
C LEU A 162 -20.90 -21.35 -18.16
N GLU A 163 -22.00 -20.63 -17.89
CA GLU A 163 -22.05 -19.55 -16.92
C GLU A 163 -21.63 -20.02 -15.53
N GLY A 164 -22.21 -21.11 -15.02
CA GLY A 164 -21.85 -21.66 -13.71
C GLY A 164 -20.39 -22.09 -13.59
N VAL A 165 -19.79 -22.61 -14.67
CA VAL A 165 -18.35 -22.96 -14.69
C VAL A 165 -17.49 -21.70 -14.68
N PHE A 166 -17.81 -20.70 -15.51
CA PHE A 166 -17.08 -19.44 -15.51
C PHE A 166 -17.19 -18.73 -14.17
N ASP A 167 -18.37 -18.68 -13.57
CA ASP A 167 -18.59 -18.09 -12.25
C ASP A 167 -17.82 -18.82 -11.14
N ALA A 168 -17.77 -20.16 -11.17
CA ALA A 168 -16.99 -20.93 -10.20
C ALA A 168 -15.48 -20.64 -10.31
N ILE A 169 -14.95 -20.56 -11.53
CA ILE A 169 -13.55 -20.18 -11.78
C ILE A 169 -13.31 -18.75 -11.29
N SER A 170 -14.21 -17.85 -11.65
CA SER A 170 -14.18 -16.44 -11.28
C SER A 170 -14.16 -16.24 -9.76
N ALA A 171 -15.06 -16.94 -9.04
CA ALA A 171 -15.11 -16.94 -7.58
C ALA A 171 -13.83 -17.50 -6.95
N GLY A 172 -13.25 -18.55 -7.53
CA GLY A 172 -11.96 -19.10 -7.09
C GLY A 172 -10.82 -18.10 -7.21
N ILE A 173 -10.73 -17.39 -8.33
CA ILE A 173 -9.75 -16.32 -8.55
C ILE A 173 -9.96 -15.23 -7.49
N LEU A 174 -11.18 -14.71 -7.33
CA LEU A 174 -11.47 -13.68 -6.34
C LEU A 174 -11.16 -14.09 -4.90
N LEU A 175 -11.42 -15.35 -4.51
CA LEU A 175 -11.06 -15.87 -3.20
C LEU A 175 -9.53 -15.86 -3.00
N TYR A 176 -8.78 -16.27 -4.02
CA TYR A 176 -7.32 -16.18 -3.98
C TYR A 176 -6.86 -14.72 -3.87
N MET A 177 -7.44 -13.80 -4.65
CA MET A 177 -7.09 -12.38 -4.61
C MET A 177 -7.40 -11.74 -3.26
N GLY A 178 -8.59 -11.99 -2.71
CA GLY A 178 -9.01 -11.47 -1.41
C GLY A 178 -8.19 -12.04 -0.26
N TYR A 179 -7.91 -13.34 -0.27
CA TYR A 179 -7.19 -13.99 0.83
C TYR A 179 -5.68 -13.79 0.75
N VAL A 180 -5.05 -14.09 -0.40
CA VAL A 180 -3.60 -14.08 -0.56
C VAL A 180 -3.09 -12.68 -0.88
N ASN A 181 -3.69 -12.00 -1.84
CA ASN A 181 -3.15 -10.72 -2.34
C ASN A 181 -3.60 -9.51 -1.53
N LEU A 182 -4.78 -9.55 -0.91
CA LEU A 182 -5.25 -8.49 -0.03
C LEU A 182 -4.98 -8.82 1.44
N LEU A 183 -5.62 -9.86 1.99
CA LEU A 183 -5.57 -10.11 3.44
C LEU A 183 -4.19 -10.52 3.95
N ALA A 184 -3.55 -11.51 3.33
CA ALA A 184 -2.27 -12.00 3.80
C ALA A 184 -1.16 -10.93 3.64
N VAL A 185 -1.19 -10.15 2.56
CA VAL A 185 -0.27 -9.02 2.38
C VAL A 185 -0.52 -7.94 3.43
N GLU A 186 -1.78 -7.56 3.66
CA GLU A 186 -2.11 -6.48 4.59
C GLU A 186 -1.77 -6.83 6.05
N PHE A 187 -2.04 -8.06 6.50
CA PHE A 187 -1.77 -8.44 7.89
C PHE A 187 -0.34 -8.92 8.14
N ASN A 188 0.32 -9.55 7.15
CA ASN A 188 1.67 -10.11 7.36
C ASN A 188 2.79 -9.20 6.87
N MET A 189 2.57 -8.45 5.78
CA MET A 189 3.62 -7.65 5.13
C MET A 189 3.54 -6.17 5.52
N ASN A 190 2.36 -5.67 5.94
CA ASN A 190 2.27 -4.30 6.43
C ASN A 190 2.86 -4.17 7.85
N GLY A 191 4.07 -3.63 7.93
CA GLY A 191 4.81 -3.46 9.18
C GLY A 191 4.11 -2.58 10.21
N GLU A 192 3.24 -1.66 9.75
CA GLU A 192 2.44 -0.78 10.58
C GLU A 192 1.34 -1.57 11.31
N ILE A 193 0.45 -2.23 10.57
CA ILE A 193 -0.63 -3.06 11.13
C ILE A 193 -0.08 -4.19 12.01
N ARG A 194 1.07 -4.77 11.66
CA ARG A 194 1.68 -5.84 12.47
C ARG A 194 2.10 -5.36 13.86
N ARG A 195 2.59 -4.13 13.98
CA ARG A 195 3.04 -3.52 15.25
C ARG A 195 1.88 -2.92 16.05
N GLU A 196 0.74 -2.73 15.43
CA GLU A 196 -0.47 -2.22 16.07
C GLU A 196 -1.08 -3.20 17.09
N SER A 197 -1.89 -2.62 17.98
CA SER A 197 -2.59 -3.34 19.03
C SER A 197 -3.59 -4.37 18.48
N THR A 198 -3.84 -5.45 19.23
CA THR A 198 -4.81 -6.50 18.85
C THR A 198 -6.21 -5.93 18.59
N LYS A 199 -6.56 -4.79 19.21
CA LYS A 199 -7.84 -4.10 18.99
C LYS A 199 -7.96 -3.59 17.54
N VAL A 200 -6.92 -2.94 17.01
CA VAL A 200 -6.92 -2.44 15.63
C VAL A 200 -7.03 -3.59 14.64
N LYS A 201 -6.26 -4.67 14.84
CA LYS A 201 -6.35 -5.90 14.02
C LYS A 201 -7.76 -6.49 14.02
N SER A 202 -8.39 -6.57 15.21
CA SER A 202 -9.77 -7.06 15.33
C SER A 202 -10.78 -6.13 14.63
N MET A 203 -10.57 -4.80 14.69
CA MET A 203 -11.43 -3.83 14.02
C MET A 203 -11.31 -3.94 12.50
N CYS A 204 -10.11 -4.11 11.95
CA CYS A 204 -9.91 -4.38 10.52
C CYS A 204 -10.60 -5.67 10.08
N PHE A 205 -10.51 -6.73 10.88
CA PHE A 205 -11.19 -7.99 10.59
C PHE A 205 -12.72 -7.84 10.63
N LEU A 206 -13.26 -7.13 11.61
CA LEU A 206 -14.70 -6.82 11.66
C LEU A 206 -15.15 -5.93 10.49
N ALA A 207 -14.33 -4.97 10.06
CA ALA A 207 -14.60 -4.13 8.90
C ALA A 207 -14.66 -4.96 7.61
N LEU A 208 -13.80 -5.97 7.46
CA LEU A 208 -13.87 -6.90 6.33
C LEU A 208 -15.20 -7.67 6.32
N TRP A 209 -15.60 -8.25 7.46
CA TRP A 209 -16.88 -8.96 7.55
C TRP A 209 -18.07 -8.04 7.33
N ALA A 210 -18.00 -6.79 7.81
CA ALA A 210 -19.02 -5.80 7.54
C ALA A 210 -19.15 -5.51 6.03
N GLY A 211 -18.02 -5.37 5.32
CA GLY A 211 -18.01 -5.25 3.86
C GLY A 211 -18.62 -6.46 3.16
N ALA A 212 -18.26 -7.67 3.59
CA ALA A 212 -18.84 -8.91 3.04
C ALA A 212 -20.36 -8.99 3.27
N VAL A 213 -20.85 -8.58 4.44
CA VAL A 213 -22.29 -8.53 4.75
C VAL A 213 -22.99 -7.49 3.86
N VAL A 214 -22.39 -6.31 3.67
CA VAL A 214 -22.95 -5.28 2.77
C VAL A 214 -23.08 -5.83 1.35
N MET A 215 -22.04 -6.46 0.82
CA MET A 215 -22.06 -7.06 -0.52
C MET A 215 -23.09 -8.20 -0.63
N ALA A 216 -23.23 -9.04 0.40
CA ALA A 216 -24.23 -10.10 0.43
C ALA A 216 -25.68 -9.56 0.46
N VAL A 217 -25.93 -8.47 1.20
CA VAL A 217 -27.24 -7.81 1.24
C VAL A 217 -27.58 -7.19 -0.11
N ILE A 218 -26.60 -6.57 -0.77
CA ILE A 218 -26.79 -6.02 -2.13
C ILE A 218 -27.12 -7.14 -3.11
N GLY A 219 -26.37 -8.24 -3.07
CA GLY A 219 -26.61 -9.41 -3.93
C GLY A 219 -27.96 -10.08 -3.73
N ARG A 220 -28.62 -9.91 -2.57
CA ARG A 220 -29.98 -10.43 -2.35
C ARG A 220 -31.03 -9.78 -3.25
N PHE A 221 -30.77 -8.55 -3.69
CA PHE A 221 -31.67 -7.80 -4.58
C PHE A 221 -31.26 -7.90 -6.04
N ALA A 222 -30.23 -8.70 -6.34
CA ALA A 222 -29.79 -9.05 -7.68
C ALA A 222 -30.62 -10.20 -8.24
#